data_AF-A0A3D0UR82-F1
#
_entry.id   AF-A0A3D0UR82-F1
#
_cell.length_a   1.000
_cell.length_b   1.000
_cell.length_c   1.000
_cell.angle_alpha   90.00
_cell.angle_beta   90.00
_cell.angle_gamma   90.00
#
_symmetry.space_group_name_H-M   'P 1'
#
loop_
_entity.id
_entity.type
_entity.pdbx_description
1 polymer ?
#
loop_
_entity_poly.entity_id
_entity_poly.type
_entity_poly.pdbx_seq_one_letter_code
_entity_poly.pdbx_strand_id
1 'polypeptide(L)'
;MFSTLGGYSDKYYLAEDYDFWLRASAYFQLQPLHKNLYYYRLHQDSLSKRYDRGQALSLERALKHNLPFMTWVCPQGRSIANLRLFELALRRYDLVAAVQYFILAIQYSPKVVASWVPNKILRKIWLTAAGLAKGFSNP
;
A
#
# COMPACT_ATOMS: atom_id res chain seq x y z
N MET A 1 -9.34 -5.36 22.10
CA MET A 1 -8.73 -5.27 20.76
C MET A 1 -7.51 -6.18 20.63
N PHE A 2 -6.37 -5.90 21.28
CA PHE A 2 -5.15 -6.72 21.10
C PHE A 2 -5.37 -8.22 21.41
N SER A 3 -5.95 -8.53 22.58
CA SER A 3 -6.31 -9.90 22.96
C SER A 3 -7.35 -10.53 22.02
N THR A 4 -8.36 -9.76 21.62
CA THR A 4 -9.40 -10.18 20.66
C THR A 4 -8.81 -10.63 19.31
N LEU A 5 -7.74 -9.96 18.88
CA LEU A 5 -7.07 -10.23 17.62
C LEU A 5 -5.95 -11.29 17.76
N GLY A 6 -5.67 -11.79 18.96
CA GLY A 6 -4.55 -12.71 19.21
C GLY A 6 -3.17 -12.05 19.04
N GLY A 7 -3.09 -10.73 19.16
CA GLY A 7 -1.83 -9.97 19.05
C GLY A 7 -1.25 -9.89 17.64
N TYR A 8 0.07 -9.66 17.58
CA TYR A 8 0.83 -9.66 16.33
C TYR A 8 1.06 -11.10 15.85
N SER A 9 1.11 -11.26 14.53
CA SER A 9 1.37 -12.55 13.88
C SER A 9 2.72 -12.50 13.17
N ASP A 10 3.57 -13.49 13.43
CA ASP A 10 4.88 -13.62 12.77
C ASP A 10 4.78 -14.17 11.34
N LYS A 11 3.55 -14.48 10.88
CA LYS A 11 3.27 -15.02 9.55
C LYS A 11 3.72 -14.08 8.41
N TYR A 12 3.77 -12.77 8.68
CA TYR A 12 4.10 -11.73 7.69
C TYR A 12 5.26 -10.87 8.17
N TYR A 13 6.45 -11.48 8.29
CA TYR A 13 7.67 -10.78 8.68
C TYR A 13 7.87 -9.48 7.88
N LEU A 14 8.13 -8.37 8.57
CA LEU A 14 8.21 -6.97 8.06
C LEU A 14 6.88 -6.29 7.68
N ALA A 15 5.75 -6.94 7.96
CA ALA A 15 4.40 -6.43 7.76
C ALA A 15 3.44 -6.88 8.89
N GLU A 16 4.00 -7.15 10.08
CA GLU A 16 3.28 -7.62 11.27
C GLU A 16 2.29 -6.55 11.74
N ASP A 17 2.73 -5.30 11.75
CA ASP A 17 1.92 -4.13 12.08
C ASP A 17 0.79 -3.91 11.07
N TYR A 18 1.11 -4.05 9.79
CA TYR A 18 0.15 -3.93 8.71
C TYR A 18 -0.93 -5.01 8.79
N ASP A 19 -0.56 -6.28 8.93
CA ASP A 19 -1.52 -7.38 9.13
C ASP A 19 -2.41 -7.16 10.35
N PHE A 20 -1.83 -6.75 11.48
CA PHE A 20 -2.60 -6.43 12.69
C PHE A 20 -3.66 -5.38 12.41
N TRP A 21 -3.32 -4.29 11.72
CA TRP A 21 -4.27 -3.22 11.40
C TRP A 21 -5.33 -3.64 10.36
N LEU A 22 -5.01 -4.52 9.42
CA LEU A 22 -6.01 -5.08 8.52
C LEU A 22 -7.04 -5.92 9.27
N ARG A 23 -6.58 -6.84 10.13
CA ARG A 23 -7.47 -7.63 10.99
C ARG A 23 -8.28 -6.73 11.91
N ALA A 24 -7.64 -5.77 12.56
CA ALA A 24 -8.31 -4.76 13.36
C ALA A 24 -9.46 -4.08 12.62
N SER A 25 -9.22 -3.60 11.40
CA SER A 25 -10.24 -2.93 10.61
C SER A 25 -11.41 -3.83 10.25
N ALA A 26 -11.20 -5.15 10.13
CA ALA A 26 -12.28 -6.10 9.86
C ALA A 26 -13.24 -6.28 11.05
N TYR A 27 -12.74 -6.11 12.29
CA TYR A 27 -13.52 -6.33 13.51
C TYR A 27 -13.95 -5.04 14.23
N PHE A 28 -13.23 -3.95 14.00
CA PHE A 28 -13.41 -2.69 14.73
C PHE A 28 -13.53 -1.52 13.75
N GLN A 29 -14.34 -0.54 14.12
CA GLN A 29 -14.44 0.72 13.37
C GLN A 29 -13.23 1.60 13.68
N LEU A 30 -12.39 1.84 12.67
CA LEU A 30 -11.26 2.77 12.77
C LEU A 30 -11.72 4.16 12.31
N GLN A 31 -11.39 5.19 13.08
CA GLN A 31 -11.69 6.59 12.75
C GLN A 31 -10.40 7.39 12.62
N PRO A 32 -10.21 8.17 11.55
CA PRO A 32 -9.02 8.98 11.38
C PRO A 32 -9.01 10.14 12.36
N LEU A 33 -7.89 10.33 13.06
CA LEU A 33 -7.63 11.54 13.83
C LEU A 33 -6.68 12.43 13.03
N HIS A 34 -7.23 13.49 12.44
CA HIS A 34 -6.47 14.43 11.60
C HIS A 34 -5.62 15.41 12.42
N LYS A 35 -4.78 14.87 13.32
CA LYS A 35 -3.82 15.60 14.14
C LYS A 35 -2.44 14.97 13.98
N ASN A 36 -1.41 15.81 13.89
CA ASN A 36 -0.03 15.36 13.85
C ASN A 36 0.42 14.95 15.25
N LEU A 37 0.24 13.67 15.59
CA LEU A 37 0.55 13.13 16.93
C LEU A 37 1.85 12.30 16.97
N TYR A 38 2.47 12.07 15.83
CA TYR A 38 3.63 11.18 15.74
C TYR A 38 4.64 11.70 14.72
N TYR A 39 5.91 11.75 15.11
CA TYR A 39 7.03 12.07 14.24
C TYR A 39 7.80 10.80 13.91
N TYR A 40 7.85 10.43 12.63
CA TYR A 40 8.58 9.26 12.17
C TYR A 40 10.05 9.61 11.87
N ARG A 41 10.99 8.87 12.46
CA ARG A 41 12.42 9.03 12.20
C ARG A 41 12.81 8.27 10.94
N LEU A 42 13.33 8.99 9.94
CA LEU A 42 13.93 8.39 8.74
C LEU A 42 15.46 8.36 8.88
N HIS A 43 16.06 7.20 8.76
CA HIS A 43 17.52 7.03 8.68
C HIS A 43 17.88 6.08 7.51
N GLN A 44 19.14 6.10 7.06
CA GLN A 44 19.57 5.34 5.89
C GLN A 44 19.47 3.82 6.10
N ASP A 45 19.73 3.35 7.32
CA ASP A 45 19.62 1.95 7.70
C ASP A 45 18.21 1.51 8.14
N SER A 46 17.17 2.29 7.79
CA SER A 46 15.82 1.90 8.16
C SER A 46 15.44 0.58 7.49
N LEU A 47 14.73 -0.27 8.22
CA LEU A 47 14.25 -1.57 7.72
C LEU A 47 13.53 -1.43 6.36
N SER A 48 12.75 -0.36 6.19
CA SER A 48 12.04 -0.06 4.95
C SER A 48 12.96 0.23 3.75
N LYS A 49 14.15 0.80 3.97
CA LYS A 49 15.16 0.98 2.90
C LYS A 49 15.93 -0.30 2.61
N ARG A 50 16.19 -1.11 3.64
CA ARG A 50 17.03 -2.31 3.54
C ARG A 50 16.30 -3.53 2.95
N TYR A 51 14.98 -3.65 3.12
CA TYR A 51 14.22 -4.86 2.79
C TYR A 51 13.05 -4.67 1.81
N ASP A 52 13.16 -3.73 0.85
CA ASP A 52 12.06 -3.33 -0.04
C ASP A 52 11.35 -4.52 -0.74
N ARG A 53 12.07 -5.54 -1.24
CA ARG A 53 11.45 -6.72 -1.87
C ARG A 53 10.78 -7.69 -0.87
N GLY A 54 11.44 -7.98 0.25
CA GLY A 54 10.89 -8.88 1.28
C GLY A 54 9.62 -8.31 1.90
N GLN A 55 9.65 -7.00 2.18
CA GLN A 55 8.49 -6.25 2.66
C GLN A 55 7.35 -6.25 1.64
N ALA A 56 7.62 -6.08 0.34
CA ALA A 56 6.58 -6.10 -0.69
C ALA A 56 5.84 -7.43 -0.77
N LEU A 57 6.53 -8.57 -0.60
CA LEU A 57 5.90 -9.89 -0.59
C LEU A 57 5.02 -10.09 0.66
N SER A 58 5.53 -9.75 1.84
CA SER A 58 4.77 -9.86 3.10
C SER A 58 3.53 -8.98 3.08
N LEU A 59 3.65 -7.72 2.62
CA LEU A 59 2.53 -6.79 2.48
C LEU A 59 1.43 -7.33 1.55
N GLU A 60 1.80 -7.88 0.40
CA GLU A 60 0.83 -8.43 -0.54
C GLU A 60 0.11 -9.64 0.08
N ARG A 61 0.86 -10.57 0.69
CA ARG A 61 0.28 -11.75 1.33
C ARG A 61 -0.68 -11.36 2.46
N ALA A 62 -0.32 -10.38 3.29
CA ALA A 62 -1.18 -9.85 4.33
C ALA A 62 -2.44 -9.21 3.75
N LEU A 63 -2.30 -8.35 2.72
CA LEU A 63 -3.45 -7.69 2.09
C LEU A 63 -4.40 -8.69 1.42
N LYS A 64 -3.88 -9.63 0.61
CA LYS A 64 -4.71 -10.65 -0.05
C LYS A 64 -5.46 -11.51 0.94
N HIS A 65 -4.79 -11.90 2.02
CA HIS A 65 -5.39 -12.75 3.04
C HIS A 65 -6.53 -12.04 3.77
N ASN A 66 -6.34 -10.76 4.12
CA ASN A 66 -7.30 -10.03 4.94
C ASN A 66 -8.43 -9.35 4.12
N LEU A 67 -8.20 -9.01 2.85
CA LEU A 67 -9.15 -8.27 2.01
C LEU A 67 -10.57 -8.88 1.94
N PRO A 68 -10.75 -10.21 1.83
CA PRO A 68 -12.08 -10.81 1.86
C PRO A 68 -12.86 -10.56 3.17
N PHE A 69 -12.17 -10.43 4.29
CA PHE A 69 -12.78 -10.26 5.62
C PHE A 69 -13.09 -8.80 5.97
N MET A 70 -12.54 -7.84 5.22
CA MET A 70 -12.83 -6.42 5.42
C MET A 70 -14.18 -6.05 4.76
N THR A 71 -15.27 -6.41 5.41
CA THR A 71 -16.65 -6.23 4.91
C THR A 71 -17.04 -4.76 4.73
N TRP A 72 -16.41 -3.85 5.45
CA TRP A 72 -16.62 -2.40 5.35
C TRP A 72 -16.03 -1.78 4.06
N VAL A 73 -15.17 -2.50 3.34
CA VAL A 73 -14.48 -1.96 2.15
C VAL A 73 -15.44 -1.95 0.95
N CYS A 74 -15.85 -0.75 0.55
CA CYS A 74 -16.68 -0.51 -0.62
C CYS A 74 -15.96 -0.90 -1.94
N PRO A 75 -16.68 -1.02 -3.08
CA PRO A 75 -16.08 -1.36 -4.36
C PRO A 75 -14.91 -0.46 -4.77
N GLN A 76 -14.98 0.84 -4.49
CA GLN A 76 -13.89 1.79 -4.75
C GLN A 76 -12.65 1.44 -3.91
N GLY A 77 -12.84 1.15 -2.62
CA GLY A 77 -11.77 0.68 -1.74
C GLY A 77 -11.16 -0.64 -2.21
N ARG A 78 -11.97 -1.58 -2.72
CA ARG A 78 -11.49 -2.82 -3.31
C ARG A 78 -10.69 -2.58 -4.59
N SER A 79 -11.10 -1.63 -5.43
CA SER A 79 -10.32 -1.20 -6.59
C SER A 79 -8.96 -0.65 -6.18
N ILE A 80 -8.90 0.22 -5.17
CA ILE A 80 -7.65 0.77 -4.62
C ILE A 80 -6.76 -0.35 -4.06
N ALA A 81 -7.33 -1.30 -3.31
CA ALA A 81 -6.60 -2.45 -2.78
C ALA A 81 -5.98 -3.30 -3.91
N ASN A 82 -6.71 -3.53 -5.00
CA ASN A 82 -6.21 -4.25 -6.16
C ASN A 82 -5.13 -3.47 -6.93
N LEU A 83 -5.24 -2.14 -7.05
CA LEU A 83 -4.15 -1.31 -7.59
C LEU A 83 -2.89 -1.39 -6.72
N ARG A 84 -3.05 -1.50 -5.40
CA ARG A 84 -1.92 -1.72 -4.50
C ARG A 84 -1.29 -3.09 -4.71
N LEU A 85 -2.08 -4.15 -4.88
CA LEU A 85 -1.59 -5.50 -5.22
C LEU A 85 -0.87 -5.51 -6.58
N PHE A 86 -1.40 -4.80 -7.57
CA PHE A 86 -0.74 -4.60 -8.88
C PHE A 86 0.65 -3.99 -8.73
N GLU A 87 0.81 -2.91 -7.96
CA GLU A 87 2.12 -2.30 -7.72
C GLU A 87 3.10 -3.25 -7.04
N LEU A 88 2.63 -4.03 -6.06
CA LEU A 88 3.44 -5.00 -5.34
C LEU A 88 3.88 -6.15 -6.26
N ALA A 89 3.00 -6.59 -7.15
CA ALA A 89 3.31 -7.61 -8.17
C ALA A 89 4.35 -7.10 -9.20
N LEU A 90 4.26 -5.84 -9.62
CA LEU A 90 5.28 -5.25 -10.50
C LEU A 90 6.66 -5.17 -9.84
N ARG A 91 6.73 -4.82 -8.55
CA ARG A 91 8.01 -4.75 -7.81
C ARG A 91 8.74 -6.09 -7.72
N ARG A 92 8.00 -7.19 -7.83
CA ARG A 92 8.56 -8.56 -7.85
C ARG A 92 8.68 -9.17 -9.24
N TYR A 93 8.40 -8.39 -10.29
CA TYR A 93 8.41 -8.84 -11.69
C TYR A 93 7.42 -9.97 -12.00
N ASP A 94 6.33 -10.08 -11.23
CA ASP A 94 5.24 -11.04 -11.51
C ASP A 94 4.18 -10.37 -12.36
N LEU A 95 4.35 -10.45 -13.68
CA LEU A 95 3.46 -9.81 -14.64
C LEU A 95 2.07 -10.46 -14.70
N VAL A 96 1.98 -11.77 -14.47
CA VAL A 96 0.71 -12.49 -14.50
C VAL A 96 -0.17 -12.01 -13.35
N ALA A 97 0.35 -12.00 -12.12
CA ALA A 97 -0.38 -11.47 -10.97
C ALA A 97 -0.68 -9.98 -11.14
N ALA A 98 0.26 -9.19 -11.69
CA ALA A 98 0.03 -7.78 -11.94
C ALA A 98 -1.18 -7.56 -12.87
N VAL A 99 -1.22 -8.22 -14.03
CA VAL A 99 -2.34 -8.10 -14.97
C VAL A 99 -3.65 -8.53 -14.32
N GLN A 100 -3.67 -9.64 -13.57
CA GLN A 100 -4.86 -10.10 -12.85
C GLN A 100 -5.39 -9.04 -11.86
N TYR A 101 -4.52 -8.47 -11.02
CA TYR A 101 -4.95 -7.43 -10.08
C TYR A 101 -5.40 -6.16 -10.79
N PHE A 102 -4.78 -5.80 -11.91
CA PHE A 102 -5.19 -4.64 -12.68
C PHE A 102 -6.59 -4.83 -13.27
N ILE A 103 -6.89 -6.01 -13.82
CA ILE A 103 -8.23 -6.35 -14.31
C ILE A 103 -9.25 -6.30 -13.16
N LEU A 104 -8.93 -6.91 -12.01
CA LEU A 104 -9.80 -6.86 -10.82
C LEU A 104 -10.06 -5.41 -10.38
N ALA A 105 -9.03 -4.56 -10.39
CA ALA A 105 -9.19 -3.14 -10.03
C ALA A 105 -10.17 -2.42 -10.96
N ILE A 106 -10.11 -2.69 -12.27
CA ILE A 106 -11.05 -2.15 -13.26
C ILE A 106 -12.46 -2.68 -12.99
N GLN A 107 -12.61 -4.00 -12.77
CA GLN A 107 -13.92 -4.62 -12.50
C GLN A 107 -14.60 -4.02 -11.26
N TYR A 108 -13.84 -3.72 -10.21
CA TYR A 108 -14.40 -3.10 -9.00
C TYR A 108 -14.75 -1.61 -9.19
N SER A 109 -13.91 -0.84 -9.90
CA SER A 109 -14.22 0.57 -10.19
C SER A 109 -13.38 1.13 -11.35
N PRO A 110 -13.94 1.23 -12.57
CA PRO A 110 -13.23 1.82 -13.71
C PRO A 110 -12.87 3.29 -13.49
N LYS A 111 -13.74 4.06 -12.81
CA LYS A 111 -13.52 5.47 -12.50
C LYS A 111 -12.29 5.69 -11.62
N VAL A 112 -12.08 4.84 -10.61
CA VAL A 112 -10.89 4.90 -9.76
C VAL A 112 -9.63 4.67 -10.60
N VAL A 113 -9.61 3.61 -11.41
CA VAL A 113 -8.44 3.30 -12.27
C VAL A 113 -8.16 4.44 -13.26
N ALA A 114 -9.19 4.98 -13.90
CA ALA A 114 -9.06 6.11 -14.82
C ALA A 114 -8.47 7.36 -14.15
N SER A 115 -8.83 7.63 -12.89
CA SER A 115 -8.24 8.74 -12.12
C SER A 115 -6.82 8.43 -11.61
N TRP A 116 -6.47 7.16 -11.43
CA TRP A 116 -5.21 6.73 -10.85
C TRP A 116 -4.04 6.84 -11.84
N VAL A 117 -4.24 6.43 -13.10
CA VAL A 117 -3.18 6.42 -14.13
C VAL A 117 -2.60 7.83 -14.39
N PRO A 118 -3.42 8.86 -14.66
CA PRO A 118 -2.92 10.22 -14.89
C PRO A 118 -2.23 10.79 -13.65
N ASN A 119 -2.79 10.58 -12.45
CA ASN A 119 -2.20 11.08 -11.21
C ASN A 119 -0.80 10.52 -10.95
N LYS A 120 -0.55 9.25 -11.31
CA LYS A 120 0.80 8.67 -11.22
C LYS A 120 1.77 9.24 -12.24
N ILE A 121 1.33 9.42 -13.47
CA ILE A 121 2.17 9.97 -14.55
C ILE A 121 2.50 11.43 -14.23
N LEU A 122 1.50 12.25 -13.87
CA LEU A 122 1.68 13.64 -13.48
C LEU A 122 2.63 13.78 -12.28
N ARG A 123 2.47 12.92 -11.26
CA ARG A 123 3.39 12.91 -10.11
C ARG A 123 4.82 12.55 -10.51
N LYS A 124 5.00 11.61 -11.45
CA LYS A 124 6.34 11.24 -11.96
C LYS A 124 6.97 12.39 -12.74
N ILE A 125 6.20 13.02 -13.65
CA ILE A 125 6.63 14.20 -14.43
C ILE A 125 7.02 15.36 -13.51
N TRP A 126 6.18 15.65 -12.50
CA TRP A 126 6.44 16.71 -11.54
C TRP A 126 7.69 16.44 -10.70
N LEU A 127 7.87 15.20 -10.20
CA LEU A 127 9.09 14.82 -9.46
C LEU A 127 10.35 14.91 -10.34
N THR A 128 10.27 14.55 -11.62
CA THR A 128 11.40 14.71 -12.55
C THR A 128 11.70 16.19 -12.85
N ALA A 129 10.67 17.01 -13.03
CA ALA A 129 10.83 18.45 -13.26
C ALA A 129 11.37 19.18 -12.02
N ALA A 130 10.89 18.83 -10.82
CA ALA A 130 11.38 19.37 -9.55
C ALA A 130 12.81 18.90 -9.22
N GLY A 131 13.16 17.67 -9.61
CA GLY A 131 14.53 17.15 -9.51
C GLY A 131 15.50 17.89 -10.44
N LEU A 132 15.08 18.18 -11.67
CA LEU A 132 15.84 19.00 -12.61
C LEU A 132 16.02 20.44 -12.08
N ALA A 133 14.98 21.06 -11.54
CA ALA A 133 15.06 22.41 -10.96
C ALA A 133 16.02 22.52 -9.76
N LYS A 134 16.12 21.47 -8.94
CA LYS A 134 17.12 21.39 -7.84
C LYS A 134 18.55 21.15 -8.33
N GLY A 135 18.75 20.60 -9.52
CA GLY A 135 20.07 20.41 -10.13
C GLY A 135 20.70 21.69 -10.68
N PHE A 136 19.89 22.72 -10.95
CA PHE A 136 20.34 24.02 -11.47
C PHE A 136 20.57 25.09 -10.39
N SER A 137 20.43 24.75 -9.11
CA SER A 137 20.54 25.70 -7.97
C SER A 137 21.71 25.42 -7.02
N ASN A 138 22.71 24.64 -7.44
CA ASN A 138 24.00 24.53 -6.76
C ASN A 138 25.05 25.29 -7.58
N PRO A 139 25.54 26.47 -7.14
CA PRO A 139 26.75 27.09 -7.68
C PRO A 139 28.01 26.30 -7.32
#